data_AF-A0A1Q9TUI7-F1
#
_entry.id   AF-A0A1Q9TUI7-F1
#
_cell.length_a   1.000
_cell.length_b   1.000
_cell.length_c   1.000
_cell.angle_alpha   90.00
_cell.angle_beta   90.00
_cell.angle_gamma   90.00
#
_symmetry.space_group_name_H-M   'P 1'
#
loop_
_entity.id
_entity.type
_entity.pdbx_description
1 polymer ?
#
loop_
_entity_poly.entity_id
_entity_poly.type
_entity_poly.pdbx_seq_one_letter_code
_entity_poly.pdbx_strand_id
1 'polypeptide(L)'
;MTAAERVFHADSVSVLDQSRLVRAGRVDIPPMLLAATNVADIAWSFLGADAADWFAARSKTSHHRAFQERRDTALALIDPDSDWSGLRGVPGGHAVIESWQDRRAALEEYRSRLHEGVNGCPAPEQVLSSLLHMHANRLLGIDRESEAEALAVARAAVRAHERRAEKGGSP
;
A
#
# COMPACT_ATOMS: atom_id res chain seq x y z
N MET A 1 19.48 8.45 13.38
CA MET A 1 18.18 8.39 12.72
C MET A 1 17.26 7.48 13.54
N THR A 2 16.10 7.96 13.96
CA THR A 2 15.08 7.12 14.62
C THR A 2 14.50 6.09 13.63
N ALA A 3 13.76 5.09 14.11
CA ALA A 3 13.16 4.09 13.22
C ALA A 3 12.09 4.70 12.30
N ALA A 4 11.28 5.63 12.81
CA ALA A 4 10.33 6.37 12.00
C ALA A 4 11.01 7.21 10.89
N GLU A 5 12.13 7.87 11.22
CA GLU A 5 12.91 8.61 10.21
C GLU A 5 13.48 7.69 9.12
N ARG A 6 13.88 6.45 9.46
CA ARG A 6 14.32 5.47 8.45
C ARG A 6 13.19 5.08 7.51
N VAL A 7 11.98 4.86 8.02
CA VAL A 7 10.80 4.60 7.19
C VAL A 7 10.55 5.77 6.23
N PHE A 8 10.59 7.01 6.73
CA PHE A 8 10.38 8.19 5.89
C PHE A 8 11.46 8.39 4.83
N HIS A 9 12.71 8.09 5.17
CA HIS A 9 13.81 8.12 4.22
C HIS A 9 13.62 7.07 3.11
N ALA A 10 13.42 5.81 3.48
CA ALA A 10 13.24 4.71 2.53
C ALA A 10 12.00 4.88 1.66
N ASP A 11 10.90 5.37 2.22
CA ASP A 11 9.69 5.70 1.44
C ASP A 11 9.93 6.84 0.45
N SER A 12 10.72 7.85 0.81
CA SER A 12 11.10 8.93 -0.11
C SER A 12 11.94 8.41 -1.27
N VAL A 13 12.88 7.49 -1.01
CA VAL A 13 13.70 6.86 -2.06
C VAL A 13 12.83 6.03 -3.00
N SER A 14 11.96 5.18 -2.45
CA SER A 14 10.99 4.37 -3.21
C SER A 14 10.12 5.23 -4.14
N VAL A 15 9.55 6.33 -3.61
CA VAL A 15 8.73 7.25 -4.40
C VAL A 15 9.54 7.94 -5.51
N LEU A 16 10.79 8.32 -5.25
CA LEU A 16 11.66 8.92 -6.27
C LEU A 16 11.97 7.94 -7.40
N ASP A 17 12.26 6.69 -7.07
CA ASP A 17 12.56 5.66 -8.07
C ASP A 17 11.34 5.33 -8.92
N GLN A 18 10.17 5.17 -8.32
CA GLN A 18 8.92 5.00 -9.06
C GLN A 18 8.60 6.22 -9.95
N SER A 19 8.81 7.44 -9.45
CA SER A 19 8.62 8.66 -10.24
C SER A 19 9.54 8.72 -11.46
N ARG A 20 10.79 8.25 -11.33
CA ARG A 20 11.74 8.13 -12.44
C ARG A 20 11.28 7.08 -13.45
N LEU A 21 10.78 5.94 -13.01
CA LEU A 21 10.24 4.88 -13.87
C LEU A 21 9.05 5.38 -14.69
N VAL A 22 8.09 6.05 -14.04
CA VAL A 22 6.92 6.65 -14.70
C VAL A 22 7.35 7.71 -15.72
N ARG A 23 8.22 8.64 -15.33
CA ARG A 23 8.71 9.70 -16.24
C ARG A 23 9.48 9.15 -17.44
N ALA A 24 10.18 8.03 -17.27
CA ALA A 24 10.90 7.35 -18.35
C ALA A 24 9.99 6.46 -19.22
N GLY A 25 8.68 6.40 -18.96
CA GLY A 25 7.74 5.53 -19.68
C GLY A 25 8.00 4.04 -19.46
N ARG A 26 8.67 3.68 -18.36
CA ARG A 26 9.04 2.29 -18.04
C ARG A 26 7.96 1.55 -17.26
N VAL A 27 7.02 2.30 -16.69
CA VAL A 27 5.84 1.81 -15.96
C VAL A 27 4.63 2.53 -16.53
N ASP A 28 3.65 1.76 -17.01
CA ASP A 28 2.36 2.26 -17.52
C ASP A 28 1.23 1.90 -16.55
N ILE A 29 1.39 2.34 -15.30
CA ILE A 29 0.39 2.19 -14.26
C ILE A 29 -0.19 3.58 -13.99
N PRO A 30 -1.54 3.76 -14.05
CA PRO A 30 -2.15 5.03 -13.68
C PRO A 30 -1.72 5.49 -12.28
N PRO A 31 -1.40 6.79 -12.06
CA PRO A 31 -0.87 7.28 -10.79
C PRO A 31 -1.69 6.89 -9.56
N MET A 32 -3.03 6.93 -9.66
CA MET A 32 -3.93 6.50 -8.59
C MET A 32 -3.77 5.01 -8.26
N LEU A 33 -3.64 4.15 -9.27
CA LEU A 33 -3.42 2.71 -9.06
C LEU A 33 -2.03 2.43 -8.50
N LEU A 34 -1.01 3.18 -8.92
CA LEU A 34 0.32 3.09 -8.33
C LEU A 34 0.30 3.48 -6.84
N ALA A 35 -0.40 4.55 -6.50
CA ALA A 35 -0.58 4.95 -5.10
C ALA A 35 -1.35 3.91 -4.29
N ALA A 36 -2.46 3.39 -4.81
CA ALA A 36 -3.23 2.33 -4.15
C ALA A 36 -2.39 1.05 -3.94
N THR A 37 -1.53 0.72 -4.90
CA THR A 37 -0.58 -0.41 -4.80
C THR A 37 0.44 -0.17 -3.68
N ASN A 38 1.02 1.02 -3.58
CA ASN A 38 1.92 1.37 -2.48
C ASN A 38 1.21 1.39 -1.12
N VAL A 39 -0.04 1.85 -1.05
CA VAL A 39 -0.85 1.82 0.19
C VAL A 39 -1.01 0.39 0.69
N ALA A 40 -1.34 -0.54 -0.20
CA ALA A 40 -1.44 -1.95 0.15
C ALA A 40 -0.07 -2.55 0.55
N ASP A 41 1.01 -2.21 -0.16
CA ASP A 41 2.37 -2.65 0.18
C ASP A 41 2.80 -2.18 1.58
N ILE A 42 2.60 -0.91 1.90
CA ILE A 42 2.93 -0.34 3.21
C ILE A 42 2.10 -1.03 4.30
N ALA A 43 0.81 -1.24 4.08
CA ALA A 43 -0.05 -1.91 5.04
C ALA A 43 0.38 -3.36 5.30
N TRP A 44 0.64 -4.16 4.26
CA TRP A 44 1.10 -5.55 4.40
C TRP A 44 2.48 -5.62 5.05
N SER A 45 3.40 -4.75 4.66
CA SER A 45 4.76 -4.75 5.22
C SER A 45 4.79 -4.31 6.69
N PHE A 46 3.88 -3.41 7.07
CA PHE A 46 3.84 -2.87 8.42
C PHE A 46 2.99 -3.70 9.37
N LEU A 47 1.81 -4.18 8.97
CA LEU A 47 0.90 -4.94 9.83
C LEU A 47 1.00 -6.46 9.63
N GLY A 48 1.54 -6.93 8.51
CA GLY A 48 1.54 -8.36 8.20
C GLY A 48 0.11 -8.89 8.02
N ALA A 49 -0.21 -10.00 8.70
CA ALA A 49 -1.50 -10.66 8.62
C ALA A 49 -2.70 -9.76 9.02
N ASP A 50 -2.47 -8.77 9.89
CA ASP A 50 -3.53 -7.88 10.37
C ASP A 50 -3.90 -6.79 9.34
N ALA A 51 -3.17 -6.68 8.23
CA ALA A 51 -3.44 -5.67 7.19
C ALA A 51 -4.84 -5.83 6.58
N ALA A 52 -5.25 -7.07 6.33
CA ALA A 52 -6.55 -7.40 5.73
C ALA A 52 -7.71 -6.95 6.65
N ASP A 53 -7.62 -7.29 7.94
CA ASP A 53 -8.57 -6.86 8.97
C ASP A 53 -8.57 -5.34 9.17
N TRP A 54 -7.40 -4.70 9.10
CA TRP A 54 -7.31 -3.24 9.14
C TRP A 54 -8.08 -2.59 7.99
N PHE A 55 -7.97 -3.11 6.76
CA PHE A 55 -8.76 -2.64 5.62
C PHE A 55 -10.27 -2.93 5.81
N ALA A 56 -10.62 -4.08 6.39
CA ALA A 56 -12.00 -4.47 6.68
C ALA A 56 -12.69 -3.50 7.64
N ALA A 57 -12.00 -3.12 8.72
CA ALA A 57 -12.51 -2.24 9.76
C ALA A 57 -12.79 -0.81 9.27
N ARG A 58 -12.14 -0.37 8.18
CA ARG A 58 -12.38 0.97 7.62
C ARG A 58 -13.75 1.08 6.96
N SER A 59 -14.41 2.22 7.15
CA SER A 59 -15.70 2.51 6.54
C SER A 59 -15.60 2.58 5.01
N LYS A 60 -16.69 2.20 4.32
CA LYS A 60 -16.83 2.43 2.89
C LYS A 60 -16.96 3.94 2.66
N THR A 61 -16.11 4.50 1.82
CA THR A 61 -16.17 5.90 1.39
C THR A 61 -16.95 6.02 0.08
N SER A 62 -17.35 7.25 -0.28
CA SER A 62 -18.04 7.59 -1.54
C SER A 62 -17.21 7.33 -2.81
N HIS A 63 -15.91 7.04 -2.68
CA HIS A 63 -14.99 6.78 -3.80
C HIS A 63 -15.18 5.40 -4.47
N HIS A 64 -16.32 4.75 -4.25
CA HIS A 64 -16.64 3.45 -4.85
C HIS A 64 -16.60 3.48 -6.39
N ARG A 65 -16.94 4.63 -6.99
CA ARG A 65 -16.94 4.81 -8.45
C ARG A 65 -15.54 4.69 -9.06
N ALA A 66 -14.53 5.28 -8.44
CA ALA A 66 -13.14 5.22 -8.91
C ALA A 66 -12.62 3.77 -8.98
N PHE A 67 -13.00 2.93 -8.01
CA PHE A 67 -12.70 1.50 -8.05
C PHE A 67 -13.45 0.78 -9.17
N GLN A 68 -14.75 1.04 -9.35
CA GLN A 68 -15.55 0.32 -10.36
C GLN A 68 -15.02 0.53 -11.78
N GLU A 69 -14.59 1.74 -12.12
CA GLU A 69 -14.06 2.07 -13.44
C GLU A 69 -12.68 1.47 -13.72
N ARG A 70 -11.97 0.99 -12.69
CA ARG A 70 -10.60 0.42 -12.79
C ARG A 70 -10.48 -0.94 -12.11
N ARG A 71 -11.62 -1.60 -11.88
CA ARG A 71 -11.72 -2.76 -10.99
C ARG A 71 -10.76 -3.87 -11.38
N ASP A 72 -10.78 -4.29 -12.64
CA ASP A 72 -10.01 -5.45 -13.07
C ASP A 72 -8.50 -5.18 -13.02
N THR A 73 -8.06 -3.98 -13.40
CA THR A 73 -6.66 -3.55 -13.26
C THR A 73 -6.26 -3.44 -11.78
N ALA A 74 -7.11 -2.86 -10.94
CA ALA A 74 -6.83 -2.76 -9.50
C ALA A 74 -6.69 -4.15 -8.85
N LEU A 75 -7.54 -5.11 -9.21
CA LEU A 75 -7.44 -6.48 -8.70
C LEU A 75 -6.21 -7.22 -9.20
N ALA A 76 -5.78 -6.97 -10.43
CA ALA A 76 -4.56 -7.58 -10.97
C ALA A 76 -3.30 -7.00 -10.31
N LEU A 77 -3.25 -5.70 -10.06
CA LEU A 77 -2.06 -5.04 -9.49
C LEU A 77 -1.97 -5.19 -7.97
N ILE A 78 -3.11 -5.20 -7.28
CA ILE A 78 -3.17 -5.19 -5.81
C ILE A 78 -3.61 -6.58 -5.35
N ASP A 79 -2.64 -7.48 -5.26
CA ASP A 79 -2.81 -8.83 -4.71
C ASP A 79 -1.58 -9.22 -3.87
N PRO A 80 -1.51 -8.73 -2.63
CA PRO A 80 -0.35 -8.96 -1.77
C PRO A 80 -0.18 -10.43 -1.39
N ASP A 81 -1.28 -11.18 -1.28
CA ASP A 81 -1.27 -12.59 -0.86
C ASP A 81 -0.74 -13.51 -1.97
N SER A 82 -0.87 -13.12 -3.24
CA SER A 82 -0.26 -13.80 -4.38
C SER A 82 1.12 -13.25 -4.75
N ASP A 83 1.87 -12.72 -3.78
CA ASP A 83 3.19 -12.08 -3.96
C ASP A 83 3.22 -11.09 -5.15
N TRP A 84 2.16 -10.28 -5.27
CA TRP A 84 2.06 -9.25 -6.29
C TRP A 84 2.21 -9.78 -7.73
N SER A 85 1.80 -11.03 -7.99
CA SER A 85 2.02 -11.71 -9.27
C SER A 85 1.53 -10.92 -10.49
N GLY A 86 0.35 -10.31 -10.42
CA GLY A 86 -0.18 -9.50 -11.52
C GLY A 86 0.60 -8.18 -11.71
N LEU A 87 1.07 -7.55 -10.64
CA LEU A 87 1.99 -6.40 -10.74
C LEU A 87 3.33 -6.82 -11.35
N ARG A 88 3.92 -7.94 -10.94
CA ARG A 88 5.17 -8.46 -11.56
C ARG A 88 5.02 -8.66 -13.07
N GLY A 89 3.83 -9.05 -13.51
CA GLY A 89 3.51 -9.31 -14.92
C GLY A 89 3.41 -8.07 -15.82
N VAL A 90 3.27 -6.85 -15.28
CA VAL A 90 3.16 -5.64 -16.10
C VAL A 90 4.53 -5.00 -16.40
N PRO A 91 4.68 -4.26 -17.51
CA PRO A 91 5.91 -3.53 -17.82
C PRO A 91 6.35 -2.64 -16.64
N GLY A 92 7.59 -2.84 -16.19
CA GLY A 92 8.19 -2.11 -15.07
C GLY A 92 7.71 -2.51 -13.68
N GLY A 93 6.77 -3.45 -13.55
CA GLY A 93 6.23 -3.86 -12.25
C GLY A 93 7.26 -4.51 -11.32
N HIS A 94 8.22 -5.25 -11.87
CA HIS A 94 9.37 -5.75 -11.10
C HIS A 94 10.18 -4.62 -10.46
N ALA A 95 10.46 -3.55 -11.23
CA ALA A 95 11.21 -2.40 -10.73
C ALA A 95 10.42 -1.61 -9.67
N VAL A 96 9.08 -1.58 -9.78
CA VAL A 96 8.21 -1.03 -8.73
C VAL A 96 8.36 -1.85 -7.44
N ILE A 97 8.30 -3.17 -7.51
CA ILE A 97 8.46 -4.05 -6.34
C ILE A 97 9.86 -3.95 -5.74
N GLU A 98 10.90 -3.88 -6.57
CA GLU A 98 12.28 -3.68 -6.12
C GLU A 98 12.44 -2.36 -5.34
N SER A 99 11.78 -1.29 -5.76
CA SER A 99 11.81 0.01 -5.06
C SER A 99 11.27 -0.06 -3.62
N TRP A 100 10.51 -1.09 -3.28
CA TRP A 100 9.92 -1.24 -1.96
C TRP A 100 10.85 -1.87 -0.92
N GLN A 101 11.89 -2.59 -1.34
CA GLN A 101 12.69 -3.47 -0.47
C GLN A 101 13.18 -2.76 0.81
N ASP A 102 13.86 -1.62 0.65
CA ASP A 102 14.37 -0.86 1.80
C ASP A 102 13.24 -0.30 2.67
N ARG A 103 12.11 0.08 2.06
CA ARG A 103 10.93 0.55 2.79
C ARG A 103 10.30 -0.58 3.61
N ARG A 104 10.18 -1.79 3.05
CA ARG A 104 9.64 -2.96 3.77
C ARG A 104 10.49 -3.29 4.99
N ALA A 105 11.81 -3.35 4.82
CA ALA A 105 12.74 -3.60 5.91
C ALA A 105 12.64 -2.53 7.01
N ALA A 106 12.55 -1.25 6.64
CA ALA A 106 12.40 -0.17 7.61
C ALA A 106 11.04 -0.22 8.35
N LEU A 107 9.95 -0.59 7.66
CA LEU A 107 8.63 -0.75 8.26
C LEU A 107 8.61 -1.89 9.28
N GLU A 108 9.19 -3.04 8.94
CA GLU A 108 9.30 -4.18 9.84
C GLU A 108 10.12 -3.84 11.10
N GLU A 109 11.26 -3.18 10.93
CA GLU A 109 12.09 -2.73 12.05
C GLU A 109 11.33 -1.73 12.94
N TYR A 110 10.58 -0.81 12.32
CA TYR A 110 9.80 0.16 13.07
C TYR A 110 8.66 -0.51 13.84
N ARG A 111 7.95 -1.48 13.25
CA ARG A 111 6.96 -2.29 13.96
C ARG A 111 7.58 -3.02 15.16
N SER A 112 8.74 -3.67 14.98
CA SER A 112 9.42 -4.40 16.08
C SER A 112 9.65 -3.48 17.29
N ARG A 113 10.14 -2.27 17.04
CA ARG A 113 10.40 -1.27 18.10
C ARG A 113 9.13 -0.75 18.78
N LEU A 114 8.01 -0.70 18.06
CA LEU A 114 6.72 -0.35 18.68
C LEU A 114 6.24 -1.45 19.64
N HIS A 115 6.49 -2.72 19.32
CA HIS A 115 6.18 -3.83 20.23
C HIS A 115 7.13 -3.93 21.42
N GLU A 116 8.42 -3.58 21.23
CA GLU A 116 9.41 -3.54 22.31
C GLU A 116 9.19 -2.37 23.29
N GLY A 117 8.46 -1.33 22.87
CA GLY A 117 8.12 -0.17 23.68
C GLY A 117 7.06 -0.48 24.74
N VAL A 118 7.49 -0.63 26.00
CA VAL A 118 6.61 -0.77 27.17
C VAL A 118 5.86 0.54 27.43
N ASN A 119 4.53 0.47 27.60
CA ASN A 119 3.59 1.52 28.06
C ASN A 119 3.64 2.88 27.31
N GLY A 120 2.58 3.16 26.55
CA GLY A 120 2.29 4.50 25.99
C GLY A 120 2.66 4.69 24.52
N CYS A 121 3.24 3.68 23.86
CA CYS A 121 3.35 3.70 22.40
C CYS A 121 1.97 3.54 21.74
N PRO A 122 1.68 4.29 20.68
CA PRO A 122 0.44 4.12 19.92
C PRO A 122 0.39 2.73 19.27
N ALA A 123 -0.82 2.19 19.17
CA ALA A 123 -1.04 0.92 18.48
C ALA A 123 -0.57 1.02 17.01
N PRO A 124 0.02 -0.05 16.43
CA PRO A 124 0.52 -0.02 15.04
C PRO A 124 -0.51 0.49 14.02
N GLU A 125 -1.79 0.19 14.19
CA GLU A 125 -2.87 0.63 13.30
C GLU A 125 -3.04 2.15 13.28
N GLN A 126 -2.78 2.81 14.41
CA GLN A 126 -2.80 4.27 14.53
C GLN A 126 -1.59 4.88 13.81
N VAL A 127 -0.41 4.25 13.95
CA VAL A 127 0.82 4.67 13.27
C VAL A 127 0.71 4.50 11.76
N LEU A 128 0.11 3.40 11.28
CA LEU A 128 -0.08 3.14 9.86
C LEU A 128 -0.80 4.30 9.14
N SER A 129 -1.81 4.89 9.77
CA SER A 129 -2.54 6.01 9.16
C SER A 129 -1.62 7.22 8.92
N SER A 130 -0.70 7.52 9.84
CA SER A 130 0.29 8.57 9.65
C SER A 130 1.33 8.21 8.59
N LEU A 131 1.75 6.94 8.51
CA LEU A 131 2.67 6.48 7.46
C LEU A 131 2.06 6.62 6.06
N LEU A 132 0.80 6.20 5.90
CA LEU A 132 0.06 6.31 4.64
C LEU A 132 -0.17 7.78 4.25
N HIS A 133 -0.50 8.64 5.21
CA HIS A 133 -0.64 10.08 4.95
C HIS A 133 0.67 10.70 4.46
N MET A 134 1.79 10.39 5.11
CA MET A 134 3.10 10.89 4.68
C MET A 134 3.53 10.32 3.32
N HIS A 135 3.19 9.06 3.02
CA HIS A 135 3.42 8.48 1.71
C HIS A 135 2.61 9.20 0.61
N ALA A 136 1.31 9.44 0.86
CA ALA A 136 0.45 10.18 -0.06
C ALA A 136 1.00 11.58 -0.33
N ASN A 137 1.47 12.29 0.71
CA ASN A 137 2.12 13.60 0.55
C ASN A 137 3.33 13.56 -0.39
N ARG A 138 4.13 12.48 -0.38
CA ARG A 138 5.31 12.32 -1.24
C ARG A 138 4.94 12.00 -2.69
N LEU A 139 3.95 11.12 -2.89
CA LEU A 139 3.61 10.59 -4.21
C LEU A 139 2.54 11.42 -4.95
N LEU A 140 1.53 11.88 -4.23
CA LEU A 140 0.35 12.56 -4.77
C LEU A 140 0.30 14.06 -4.42
N GLY A 141 1.18 14.51 -3.52
CA GLY A 141 1.11 15.86 -2.94
C GLY A 141 0.05 15.94 -1.83
N ILE A 142 -0.36 17.16 -1.49
CA ILE A 142 -1.26 17.43 -0.34
C ILE A 142 -2.75 17.25 -0.63
N ASP A 143 -3.10 16.59 -1.74
CA ASP A 143 -4.49 16.39 -2.15
C ASP A 143 -5.14 15.25 -1.34
N ARG A 144 -6.03 15.63 -0.43
CA ARG A 144 -6.77 14.68 0.42
C ARG A 144 -7.76 13.81 -0.35
N GLU A 145 -8.27 14.30 -1.48
CA GLU A 145 -9.21 13.51 -2.29
C GLU A 145 -8.46 12.36 -2.95
N SER A 146 -7.32 12.64 -3.59
CA SER A 146 -6.43 11.60 -4.15
C SER A 146 -5.95 10.58 -3.11
N GLU A 147 -5.61 11.02 -1.88
CA GLU A 147 -5.27 10.12 -0.78
C GLU A 147 -6.44 9.18 -0.44
N ALA A 148 -7.65 9.74 -0.28
CA ALA A 148 -8.85 8.98 0.05
C ALA A 148 -9.24 7.99 -1.07
N GLU A 149 -9.06 8.37 -2.33
CA GLU A 149 -9.28 7.50 -3.48
C GLU A 149 -8.31 6.33 -3.53
N ALA A 150 -7.01 6.58 -3.41
CA ALA A 150 -5.99 5.53 -3.41
C ALA A 150 -6.25 4.50 -2.30
N LEU A 151 -6.59 4.97 -1.10
CA LEU A 151 -6.94 4.13 0.03
C LEU A 151 -8.24 3.33 -0.21
N ALA A 152 -9.26 3.96 -0.81
CA ALA A 152 -10.51 3.29 -1.13
C ALA A 152 -10.33 2.18 -2.19
N VAL A 153 -9.48 2.41 -3.20
CA VAL A 153 -9.15 1.42 -4.22
C VAL A 153 -8.36 0.26 -3.63
N ALA A 154 -7.32 0.53 -2.82
CA ALA A 154 -6.57 -0.49 -2.11
C ALA A 154 -7.50 -1.37 -1.26
N ARG A 155 -8.34 -0.74 -0.44
CA ARG A 155 -9.35 -1.44 0.38
C ARG A 155 -10.29 -2.29 -0.48
N ALA A 156 -10.81 -1.74 -1.57
CA ALA A 156 -11.78 -2.45 -2.40
C ALA A 156 -11.18 -3.68 -3.11
N ALA A 157 -9.92 -3.60 -3.55
CA ALA A 157 -9.18 -4.72 -4.13
C ALA A 157 -8.94 -5.83 -3.11
N VAL A 158 -8.39 -5.49 -1.94
CA VAL A 158 -8.17 -6.40 -0.81
C VAL A 158 -9.45 -7.14 -0.43
N ARG A 159 -10.53 -6.38 -0.16
CA ARG A 159 -11.83 -6.96 0.21
C ARG A 159 -12.42 -7.86 -0.88
N ALA A 160 -12.06 -7.65 -2.13
CA ALA A 160 -12.55 -8.47 -3.24
C ALA A 160 -11.77 -9.79 -3.35
N HIS A 161 -10.48 -9.80 -3.04
CA HIS A 161 -9.68 -11.03 -2.94
C HIS A 161 -10.11 -11.90 -1.77
N GLU A 162 -10.32 -11.31 -0.58
CA GLU A 162 -10.87 -12.04 0.59
C GLU A 162 -12.19 -12.74 0.24
N ARG A 163 -13.15 -12.00 -0.34
CA ARG A 163 -14.45 -12.56 -0.75
C ARG A 163 -14.33 -13.66 -1.81
N ARG A 164 -13.26 -13.65 -2.61
CA ARG A 164 -13.00 -14.72 -3.60
C ARG A 164 -12.43 -15.95 -2.92
N ALA A 165 -11.48 -15.77 -1.99
CA ALA A 165 -10.92 -16.85 -1.18
C ALA A 165 -12.01 -17.55 -0.34
N GLU A 166 -12.90 -16.79 0.30
CA GLU A 166 -14.05 -17.32 1.06
C GLU A 166 -14.97 -18.19 0.18
N LYS A 167 -15.24 -17.76 -1.07
CA LYS A 167 -16.12 -18.48 -2.00
C LYS A 167 -15.44 -19.69 -2.66
N GLY A 168 -14.13 -19.62 -2.88
CA GLY A 168 -13.33 -20.72 -3.42
C GLY A 168 -12.98 -21.79 -2.37
N GLY A 169 -13.15 -21.48 -1.08
CA GLY A 169 -12.97 -22.39 0.05
C GLY A 169 -14.22 -23.12 0.51
N SER A 170 -15.37 -22.95 -0.16
CA SER A 170 -16.55 -23.79 0.09
C SER A 170 -16.45 -25.09 -0.72
N PRO A 171 -16.42 -26.28 -0.07
CA PRO A 171 -16.45 -27.57 -0.75
C PRO A 171 -17.77 -27.86 -1.46
#